data_AF-A0A6H5HTQ5-F1
#
_entry.id   AF-A0A6H5HTQ5-F1
#
_cell.length_a   1.000
_cell.length_b   1.000
_cell.length_c   1.000
_cell.angle_alpha   90.00
_cell.angle_beta   90.00
_cell.angle_gamma   90.00
#
_symmetry.space_group_name_H-M   'P 1'
#
loop_
_entity.id
_entity.type
_entity.pdbx_description
1 polymer ?
#
loop_
_entity_poly.entity_id
_entity_poly.type
_entity_poly.pdbx_seq_one_letter_code
_entity_poly.pdbx_strand_id
1 'polypeptide(L)'
;MLQLLALLCQNAVEALNRGSASPRNLPDVTFESSQSPAKPTGQICVVCMEKLTSPTTTPCGHIFCWNCITEWAQNEERCPICREAVVACRLVPLRNYS
;
A
#
# COMPACT_ATOMS: atom_id res chain seq x y z
N MET A 1 29.42 20.62 -23.07
CA MET A 1 27.96 20.59 -23.36
C MET A 1 27.30 19.23 -23.18
N LEU A 2 28.01 18.09 -23.27
CA LEU A 2 27.39 16.76 -23.07
C LEU A 2 27.31 16.28 -21.60
N GLN A 3 27.96 16.96 -20.65
CA GLN A 3 27.84 16.64 -19.23
C GLN A 3 26.61 17.25 -18.53
N LEU A 4 25.91 18.20 -19.17
CA LEU A 4 24.75 18.87 -18.56
C LEU A 4 23.44 18.07 -18.70
N LEU A 5 23.36 17.17 -19.68
CA LEU A 5 22.16 16.33 -19.93
C LEU A 5 22.09 15.11 -19.01
N ALA A 6 23.23 14.61 -18.52
CA ALA A 6 23.26 13.44 -17.63
C ALA A 6 22.75 13.74 -16.21
N LEU A 7 22.85 14.99 -15.76
CA LEU A 7 22.48 15.39 -14.39
C LEU A 7 20.94 15.50 -14.18
N LEU A 8 20.17 15.63 -15.26
CA LEU A 8 18.70 15.64 -15.18
C LEU A 8 18.11 14.22 -14.98
N CYS A 9 18.81 13.18 -15.43
CA CYS A 9 18.40 11.78 -15.29
C CYS A 9 18.59 11.25 -13.85
N GLN A 10 19.70 11.61 -13.20
CA GLN A 10 20.02 11.16 -11.85
C GLN A 10 19.00 11.65 -10.81
N ASN A 11 18.49 12.88 -10.99
CA ASN A 11 17.48 13.46 -10.10
C ASN A 11 16.12 12.72 -10.13
N ALA A 12 15.77 12.05 -11.25
CA ALA A 12 14.49 11.35 -11.38
C ALA A 12 14.48 9.98 -10.67
N VAL A 13 15.61 9.27 -10.69
CA VAL A 13 15.76 7.96 -10.03
C VAL A 13 15.72 8.11 -8.51
N GLU A 14 16.31 9.19 -7.97
CA GLU A 14 16.32 9.47 -6.53
C GLU A 14 14.96 9.90 -5.97
N ALA A 15 14.03 10.38 -6.80
CA ALA A 15 12.67 10.71 -6.38
C ALA A 15 11.82 9.46 -6.10
N LEU A 16 12.07 8.35 -6.81
CA LEU A 16 11.37 7.08 -6.62
C LEU A 16 11.94 6.25 -5.45
N ASN A 17 13.22 6.44 -5.10
CA ASN A 17 13.86 5.70 -4.01
C ASN A 17 13.61 6.28 -2.61
N ARG A 18 12.75 7.32 -2.47
CA ARG A 18 12.31 7.88 -1.18
C ARG A 18 11.17 7.08 -0.55
N GLY A 19 11.23 5.76 -0.69
CA GLY A 19 10.38 4.81 0.03
C GLY A 19 11.02 4.43 1.36
N SER A 20 10.52 5.02 2.45
CA SER A 20 10.50 4.50 3.82
C SER A 20 11.80 3.93 4.44
N ALA A 21 12.59 4.78 5.08
CA ALA A 21 13.42 4.37 6.22
C ALA A 21 12.81 4.93 7.51
N SER A 22 12.13 4.06 8.28
CA SER A 22 11.68 4.39 9.64
C SER A 22 12.47 3.52 10.61
N PRO A 23 13.52 4.03 11.29
CA PRO A 23 14.15 3.30 12.38
C PRO A 23 13.33 3.56 13.64
N ARG A 24 12.36 2.70 13.94
CA ARG A 24 11.73 2.69 15.27
C ARG A 24 12.52 1.73 16.14
N ASN A 25 13.33 2.31 17.03
CA ASN A 25 13.92 1.62 18.17
C ASN A 25 12.74 1.21 19.09
N LEU A 26 12.48 -0.09 19.25
CA LEU A 26 11.47 -0.58 20.20
C LEU A 26 12.16 -0.91 21.54
N PRO A 27 11.71 -0.35 22.68
CA PRO A 27 12.02 -0.93 23.97
C PRO A 27 11.25 -2.24 24.14
N ASP A 28 11.98 -3.28 24.56
CA ASP A 28 11.46 -4.58 24.95
C ASP A 28 10.53 -4.42 26.16
N VAL A 29 9.22 -4.54 25.93
CA VAL A 29 8.23 -4.64 27.00
C VAL A 29 7.60 -6.02 26.87
N THR A 30 8.13 -6.94 27.65
CA THR A 30 7.48 -8.21 27.95
C THR A 30 6.20 -7.94 28.74
N PHE A 31 5.06 -8.20 28.10
CA PHE A 31 3.80 -8.41 28.82
C PHE A 31 3.10 -9.64 28.23
N GLU A 32 3.23 -10.75 28.96
CA GLU A 32 2.43 -11.94 28.74
C GLU A 32 0.96 -11.64 29.08
N SER A 33 0.08 -11.76 28.09
CA SER A 33 -1.34 -12.05 28.29
C SER A 33 -1.93 -12.57 26.97
N SER A 34 -1.98 -13.89 26.86
CA SER A 34 -3.08 -14.69 26.28
C SER A 34 -3.94 -14.06 25.17
N GLN A 35 -3.30 -13.62 24.09
CA GLN A 35 -3.89 -13.50 22.77
C GLN A 35 -2.71 -13.46 21.81
N SER A 36 -2.46 -14.55 21.09
CA SER A 36 -1.60 -14.47 19.91
C SER A 36 -2.16 -13.33 19.05
N PRO A 37 -1.36 -12.34 18.60
CA PRO A 37 -1.85 -11.41 17.61
C PRO A 37 -2.17 -12.30 16.41
N ALA A 38 -3.46 -12.57 16.20
CA ALA A 38 -3.94 -13.21 15.00
C ALA A 38 -3.32 -12.38 13.88
N LYS A 39 -2.30 -12.95 13.23
CA LYS A 39 -1.67 -12.41 12.03
C LYS A 39 -2.83 -11.83 11.23
N PRO A 40 -2.91 -10.50 10.99
CA PRO A 40 -4.12 -9.87 10.45
C PRO A 40 -4.49 -10.72 9.26
N THR A 41 -5.58 -11.47 9.43
CA THR A 41 -6.00 -12.42 8.42
C THR A 41 -6.21 -11.52 7.24
N GLY A 42 -5.46 -11.71 6.15
CA GLY A 42 -5.40 -10.78 5.01
C GLY A 42 -6.76 -10.57 4.32
N GLN A 43 -7.83 -11.02 4.93
CA GLN A 43 -9.20 -11.05 4.51
C GLN A 43 -10.02 -9.84 5.00
N ILE A 44 -9.46 -8.83 5.69
CA ILE A 44 -10.22 -7.62 6.10
C ILE A 44 -9.83 -6.41 5.25
N CYS A 45 -10.83 -5.68 4.74
CA CYS A 45 -10.67 -4.42 4.02
C CYS A 45 -10.59 -3.25 5.00
N VAL A 46 -9.53 -2.44 4.94
CA VAL A 46 -9.36 -1.30 5.87
C VAL A 46 -10.28 -0.10 5.57
N VAL A 47 -10.95 -0.09 4.41
CA VAL A 47 -11.87 1.00 4.03
C VAL A 47 -13.26 0.78 4.62
N CYS A 48 -13.82 -0.42 4.46
CA CYS A 48 -15.12 -0.77 5.04
C CYS A 48 -15.03 -1.48 6.40
N MET A 49 -13.83 -1.86 6.84
CA MET A 49 -13.57 -2.65 8.05
C MET A 49 -14.26 -4.03 8.09
N GLU A 50 -14.71 -4.53 6.93
CA GLU A 50 -15.37 -5.82 6.77
C GLU A 50 -14.48 -6.83 6.03
N LYS A 51 -14.97 -8.07 5.90
CA LYS A 51 -14.29 -9.09 5.09
C LYS A 51 -14.20 -8.64 3.62
N LEU A 52 -13.05 -8.86 3.00
CA LEU A 52 -12.80 -8.58 1.59
C LEU A 52 -13.82 -9.28 0.70
N THR A 53 -14.57 -8.47 -0.03
CA THR A 53 -15.49 -8.90 -1.08
C THR A 53 -14.92 -8.45 -2.41
N SER A 54 -14.72 -9.38 -3.34
CA SER A 54 -14.03 -9.13 -4.63
C SER A 54 -12.68 -8.43 -4.42
N PRO A 55 -11.72 -9.11 -3.76
CA PRO A 55 -10.44 -8.52 -3.40
C PRO A 55 -9.71 -7.99 -4.63
N THR A 56 -9.19 -6.78 -4.51
CA THR A 56 -8.57 -6.04 -5.59
C THR A 56 -7.28 -5.43 -5.08
N THR A 57 -6.19 -5.62 -5.83
CA THR A 57 -4.89 -5.06 -5.48
C THR A 57 -4.66 -3.74 -6.22
N THR A 58 -3.97 -2.84 -5.53
CA THR A 58 -3.44 -1.60 -6.08
C THR A 58 -2.03 -1.83 -6.65
N PRO A 59 -1.49 -0.92 -7.49
CA PRO A 59 -0.12 -1.05 -8.00
C PRO A 59 0.97 -1.18 -6.92
N CYS A 60 0.71 -0.64 -5.73
CA CYS A 60 1.59 -0.74 -4.57
C CYS A 60 1.46 -2.06 -3.78
N GLY A 61 0.53 -2.94 -4.17
CA GLY A 61 0.34 -4.27 -3.58
C GLY A 61 -0.65 -4.36 -2.42
N HIS A 62 -1.24 -3.24 -1.98
CA HIS A 62 -2.28 -3.26 -0.94
C HIS A 62 -3.64 -3.71 -1.50
N ILE A 63 -4.39 -4.46 -0.69
CA ILE A 63 -5.61 -5.17 -1.09
C ILE A 63 -6.84 -4.60 -0.37
N PHE A 64 -7.91 -4.39 -1.14
CA PHE A 64 -9.19 -3.82 -0.71
C PHE A 64 -10.35 -4.51 -1.42
N CYS A 65 -11.59 -4.24 -1.03
CA CYS A 65 -12.75 -4.62 -1.84
C CYS A 65 -12.75 -3.81 -3.15
N TRP A 66 -13.18 -4.42 -4.26
CA TRP A 66 -13.31 -3.76 -5.56
C TRP A 66 -14.08 -2.43 -5.46
N ASN A 67 -15.28 -2.46 -4.88
CA ASN A 67 -16.12 -1.26 -4.74
C ASN A 67 -15.43 -0.18 -3.91
N CYS A 68 -14.82 -0.57 -2.78
CA CYS A 68 -14.18 0.38 -1.87
C CYS A 68 -13.01 1.13 -2.54
N ILE A 69 -12.12 0.41 -3.23
CA ILE A 69 -10.94 1.06 -3.83
C ILE A 69 -11.28 1.79 -5.13
N THR A 70 -12.29 1.35 -5.88
CA THR A 70 -12.73 2.08 -7.09
C THR A 70 -13.41 3.38 -6.74
N GLU A 71 -14.29 3.42 -5.74
CA GLU A 71 -14.91 4.65 -5.24
C GLU A 71 -13.87 5.59 -4.63
N TRP A 72 -12.96 5.06 -3.80
CA TRP A 72 -11.87 5.84 -3.23
C TRP A 72 -11.02 6.52 -4.31
N ALA A 73 -10.60 5.76 -5.33
CA ALA A 73 -9.76 6.27 -6.41
C ALA A 73 -10.44 7.33 -7.30
N GLN A 74 -11.78 7.45 -7.25
CA GLN A 74 -12.49 8.54 -7.94
C GLN A 74 -12.36 9.88 -7.20
N ASN A 75 -12.15 9.84 -5.88
CA ASN A 75 -12.03 11.04 -5.05
C ASN A 75 -10.57 11.37 -4.69
N GLU A 76 -9.75 10.36 -4.42
CA GLU A 76 -8.33 10.51 -4.07
C GLU A 76 -7.50 9.44 -4.79
N GLU A 77 -6.62 9.85 -5.70
CA GLU A 77 -5.73 8.99 -6.48
C GLU A 77 -4.52 8.47 -5.68
N ARG A 78 -4.72 8.14 -4.40
CA ARG A 78 -3.67 7.64 -3.49
C ARG A 78 -4.16 6.46 -2.67
N CYS A 79 -3.27 5.50 -2.44
CA CYS A 79 -3.54 4.32 -1.61
C CYS A 79 -3.90 4.73 -0.17
N PRO A 80 -5.01 4.22 0.41
CA PRO A 80 -5.38 4.50 1.80
C PRO A 80 -4.31 4.11 2.84
N ILE A 81 -3.40 3.19 2.50
CA ILE A 81 -2.39 2.66 3.43
C ILE A 81 -1.05 3.38 3.27
N CYS A 82 -0.45 3.34 2.09
CA CYS A 82 0.90 3.87 1.86
C CYS A 82 0.95 5.21 1.11
N ARG A 83 -0.21 5.74 0.68
CA ARG A 83 -0.33 6.99 -0.08
C ARG A 83 0.35 7.03 -1.45
N GLU A 84 0.79 5.88 -1.95
CA GLU A 84 1.29 5.75 -3.32
C GLU A 84 0.18 5.95 -4.35
N ALA A 85 0.51 6.41 -5.55
CA ALA A 85 -0.47 6.73 -6.58
C ALA A 85 -1.34 5.52 -6.96
N VAL A 86 -2.64 5.72 -7.02
CA VAL A 86 -3.64 4.72 -7.42
C VAL A 86 -4.48 5.31 -8.54
N VAL A 87 -4.54 4.59 -9.66
CA VAL A 87 -5.35 4.95 -10.82
C VAL A 87 -6.35 3.83 -11.07
N ALA A 88 -7.62 4.15 -11.26
CA ALA A 88 -8.69 3.15 -11.37
C ALA A 88 -8.44 2.09 -12.47
N CYS A 89 -7.86 2.51 -13.61
CA CYS A 89 -7.51 1.62 -14.72
C CYS A 89 -6.36 0.63 -14.41
N ARG A 90 -5.63 0.85 -13.31
CA ARG A 90 -4.51 -0.01 -12.87
C ARG A 90 -4.87 -0.91 -11.69
N LEU A 91 -6.13 -0.89 -11.26
CA LEU A 91 -6.63 -1.81 -10.24
C LEU A 91 -6.78 -3.21 -10.83
N VAL A 92 -6.32 -4.22 -10.10
CA VAL A 92 -6.34 -5.61 -10.57
C VAL A 92 -7.18 -6.46 -9.62
N PRO A 93 -8.37 -6.94 -10.05
CA PRO A 93 -9.14 -7.90 -9.28
C PRO A 93 -8.37 -9.22 -9.11
N LEU A 94 -8.34 -9.74 -7.89
CA LEU A 94 -7.69 -11.00 -7.56
C LEU A 94 -8.70 -12.14 -7.65
N ARG A 95 -8.42 -13.11 -8.53
CA ARG A 95 -9.16 -14.37 -8.60
C ARG A 95 -8.46 -15.39 -7.70
N ASN A 96 -9.24 -16.21 -6.98
CA ASN A 96 -8.73 -17.24 -6.05
C ASN A 96 -7.97 -16.70 -4.84
N TYR A 97 -8.39 -15.55 -4.31
CA TYR A 97 -7.88 -15.03 -3.05
C TYR A 97 -8.57 -15.74 -1.87
N SER A 98 -7.90 -16.76 -1.31
CA SER A 98 -8.40 -17.59 -0.20
C SER A 98 -7.51 -17.43 1.03
#